data_AF-A0A8S2YG30-F1
#
_entry.id   AF-A0A8S2YG30-F1
#
_cell.length_a   1.000
_cell.length_b   1.000
_cell.length_c   1.000
_cell.angle_alpha   90.00
_cell.angle_beta   90.00
_cell.angle_gamma   90.00
#
_symmetry.space_group_name_H-M   'P 1'
#
loop_
_entity.id
_entity.type
_entity.pdbx_description
1 polymer ?
#
loop_
_entity_poly.entity_id
_entity_poly.type
_entity_poly.pdbx_seq_one_letter_code
_entity_poly.pdbx_strand_id
1 'polypeptide(L)' 'MTDQTLLAKARKARFDDLPNFSGHPSEDVERFLKSIKNIAKVNEESNNHEVLEIVRGKLIQAAGLWFDNHEHIFKKWSD' A
#
# COMPACT_ATOMS: atom_id res chain seq x y z
N MET A 1 14.65 7.62 -17.82
CA MET A 1 14.68 6.46 -16.89
C MET A 1 14.92 6.87 -15.43
N THR A 2 15.51 8.03 -15.15
CA THR A 2 15.86 8.47 -13.78
C THR A 2 14.67 9.01 -12.96
N ASP A 3 13.74 9.74 -13.60
CA ASP A 3 12.60 10.39 -12.94
C ASP A 3 11.56 9.44 -12.33
N GLN A 4 11.22 8.34 -13.03
CA GLN A 4 10.28 7.34 -12.49
C GLN A 4 10.81 6.66 -11.23
N THR A 5 12.13 6.42 -11.16
CA THR A 5 12.78 5.79 -9.99
C THR A 5 12.80 6.73 -8.78
N LEU A 6 13.02 8.04 -8.99
CA LEU A 6 12.96 9.06 -7.93
C LEU A 6 11.53 9.26 -7.40
N LEU A 7 10.55 9.30 -8.31
CA LEU A 7 9.14 9.42 -7.97
C LEU A 7 8.63 8.22 -7.16
N ALA A 8 9.06 7.00 -7.51
CA ALA A 8 8.76 5.77 -6.78
C ALA A 8 9.26 5.84 -5.33
N LYS A 9 10.53 6.21 -5.15
CA LYS A 9 11.16 6.36 -3.82
C LYS A 9 10.45 7.41 -2.96
N ALA A 10 10.11 8.56 -3.53
CA ALA A 10 9.41 9.62 -2.81
C ALA A 10 8.00 9.21 -2.37
N ARG A 11 7.27 8.46 -3.21
CA ARG A 11 5.93 7.95 -2.87
C ARG A 11 5.99 6.84 -1.81
N LYS A 12 6.98 5.94 -1.89
CA LYS A 12 7.23 4.94 -0.84
C LYS A 12 7.54 5.59 0.51
N ALA A 13 8.45 6.56 0.54
CA ALA A 13 8.79 7.29 1.77
C ALA A 13 7.57 7.99 2.40
N ARG A 14 6.67 8.57 1.57
CA ARG A 14 5.41 9.16 2.05
C ARG A 14 4.42 8.14 2.58
N PHE A 15 4.42 6.92 2.04
CA PHE A 15 3.60 5.83 2.55
C PHE A 15 4.16 5.30 3.87
N ASP A 16 5.48 5.17 3.97
CA ASP A 16 6.18 4.76 5.20
C ASP A 16 6.01 5.77 6.36
N ASP A 17 5.71 7.03 6.06
CA ASP A 17 5.39 8.05 7.07
C ASP A 17 3.95 7.93 7.63
N LEU A 18 3.07 7.15 6.98
CA LEU A 18 1.71 6.99 7.47
C LEU A 18 1.67 6.22 8.79
N PRO A 19 0.74 6.59 9.69
CA PRO A 19 0.44 5.76 10.86
C PRO A 19 -0.01 4.37 10.41
N ASN A 20 0.26 3.38 11.25
CA ASN A 20 -0.26 2.04 11.06
C ASN A 20 -1.79 2.08 11.06
N PHE A 21 -2.41 1.19 10.28
CA PHE A 21 -3.84 1.13 10.08
C PHE A 21 -4.39 -0.16 10.67
N SER A 22 -5.28 -0.04 11.66
CA SER A 22 -5.90 -1.18 12.34
C SER A 22 -7.25 -1.61 11.76
N GLY A 23 -7.89 -0.72 10.98
CA GLY A 23 -9.25 -0.89 10.48
C GLY A 23 -10.32 -0.30 11.40
N HIS A 24 -9.93 0.52 12.37
CA HIS A 24 -10.85 1.17 13.29
C HIS A 24 -11.61 2.31 12.58
N PRO A 25 -12.92 2.49 12.82
CA PRO A 25 -13.73 3.48 12.10
C PRO A 25 -13.30 4.94 12.28
N SER A 26 -12.53 5.23 13.32
CA SER A 26 -11.96 6.57 13.58
C SER A 26 -10.68 6.85 12.82
N GLU A 27 -10.09 5.84 12.17
CA GLU A 27 -8.90 6.00 11.34
C GLU A 27 -9.28 6.57 9.96
N ASP A 28 -8.40 7.38 9.39
CA ASP A 28 -8.63 8.02 8.10
C ASP A 28 -8.42 7.03 6.94
N VAL A 29 -9.47 6.24 6.68
CA VAL A 29 -9.50 5.21 5.63
C VAL A 29 -9.25 5.81 4.25
N GLU A 30 -9.80 7.00 3.97
CA GLU A 30 -9.64 7.65 2.68
C GLU A 30 -8.19 8.04 2.42
N ARG A 31 -7.51 8.61 3.43
CA ARG A 31 -6.08 8.93 3.33
C ARG A 31 -5.23 7.68 3.15
N PHE A 32 -5.54 6.60 3.84
CA PHE A 32 -4.82 5.32 3.72
C PHE A 32 -4.99 4.75 2.30
N LEU A 33 -6.22 4.62 1.81
CA LEU A 33 -6.51 4.11 0.46
C LEU A 33 -5.90 4.98 -0.66
N LYS A 34 -5.96 6.31 -0.52
CA LYS A 34 -5.34 7.25 -1.47
C LYS A 34 -3.83 7.05 -1.54
N SER A 35 -3.20 6.74 -0.43
CA SER A 35 -1.76 6.51 -0.36
C SER A 35 -1.34 5.18 -0.98
N ILE A 36 -2.14 4.12 -0.78
CA ILE A 36 -1.99 2.84 -1.48
C ILE A 36 -2.07 3.05 -3.00
N LYS A 37 -3.08 3.78 -3.48
CA LYS A 37 -3.22 4.08 -4.92
C LYS A 37 -2.02 4.85 -5.47
N ASN A 38 -1.43 5.76 -4.69
CA ASN A 38 -0.27 6.52 -5.12
C ASN A 38 0.98 5.66 -5.31
N ILE A 39 1.22 4.67 -4.42
CA ILE A 39 2.36 3.74 -4.57
C ILE A 39 2.10 2.71 -5.69
N ALA A 40 0.87 2.22 -5.83
CA ALA A 40 0.50 1.28 -6.89
C ALA A 40 0.66 1.89 -8.29
N LYS A 41 0.28 3.17 -8.48
CA LYS A 41 0.42 3.90 -9.76
C LYS A 41 1.87 4.11 -10.25
N VAL A 42 2.88 3.96 -9.39
CA VAL A 42 4.28 4.03 -9.87
C VAL A 42 4.78 2.68 -10.34
N ASN A 43 4.18 1.61 -9.81
CA ASN A 43 4.57 0.24 -10.05
C ASN A 43 3.74 -0.43 -11.15
N GLU A 44 3.14 0.34 -12.07
CA GLU A 44 2.36 -0.15 -13.23
C GLU A 44 3.11 -1.22 -14.06
N GLU A 45 4.44 -1.32 -13.94
CA GLU A 45 5.24 -2.36 -14.60
C GLU A 45 6.08 -3.25 -13.65
N SER A 46 6.03 -3.07 -12.33
CA SER A 46 6.97 -3.76 -11.44
C SER A 46 6.33 -4.22 -10.14
N ASN A 47 6.17 -5.55 -10.07
CA ASN A 47 6.09 -6.35 -8.85
C ASN A 47 4.99 -5.94 -7.86
N ASN A 48 3.74 -6.34 -8.16
CA ASN A 48 2.62 -6.30 -7.21
C ASN A 48 3.00 -6.86 -5.83
N HIS A 49 3.89 -7.84 -5.77
CA HIS A 49 4.37 -8.40 -4.52
C HIS A 49 5.03 -7.35 -3.59
N GLU A 50 5.91 -6.49 -4.12
CA GLU A 50 6.55 -5.44 -3.31
C GLU A 50 5.53 -4.44 -2.77
N VAL A 51 4.52 -4.07 -3.59
CA VAL A 51 3.45 -3.18 -3.15
C VAL A 51 2.61 -3.82 -2.05
N LEU A 52 2.29 -5.12 -2.19
CA LEU A 52 1.55 -5.86 -1.17
C LEU A 52 2.33 -5.98 0.13
N GLU A 53 3.65 -6.23 0.09
CA GLU A 53 4.51 -6.25 1.28
C GLU A 53 4.56 -4.89 1.98
N ILE A 54 4.69 -3.79 1.21
CA ILE A 54 4.66 -2.43 1.75
C ILE A 54 3.33 -2.14 2.44
N VAL A 55 2.20 -2.47 1.78
CA VAL A 55 0.87 -2.29 2.36
C VAL A 55 0.72 -3.14 3.62
N ARG A 56 1.13 -4.41 3.57
CA ARG A 56 1.07 -5.34 4.69
C ARG A 56 1.82 -4.81 5.92
N GLY A 57 2.99 -4.19 5.72
CA GLY A 57 3.79 -3.59 6.78
C GLY A 57 3.10 -2.46 7.55
N LYS A 58 2.06 -1.84 6.97
CA LYS A 58 1.26 -0.80 7.63
C LYS A 58 -0.03 -1.32 8.27
N LEU A 59 -0.46 -2.53 7.96
CA LEU A 59 -1.67 -3.11 8.50
C LEU A 59 -1.40 -3.79 9.84
N ILE A 60 -2.17 -3.43 10.86
CA ILE A 60 -2.08 -4.02 12.20
C ILE A 60 -3.43 -4.58 12.62
N GLN A 61 -3.44 -5.37 13.71
CA GLN A 61 -4.65 -5.91 14.32
C GLN A 61 -5.60 -6.60 13.31
N ALA A 62 -6.90 -6.26 13.34
CA ALA A 62 -7.92 -6.86 12.50
C ALA A 62 -7.68 -6.64 11.00
N ALA A 63 -7.22 -5.45 10.59
CA ALA A 63 -6.92 -5.18 9.20
C ALA A 63 -5.73 -6.01 8.67
N GLY A 64 -4.69 -6.19 9.49
CA GLY A 64 -3.55 -7.05 9.14
C GLY A 64 -3.96 -8.52 9.02
N LEU A 65 -4.71 -9.04 9.99
CA LEU A 65 -5.22 -10.41 9.98
C LEU A 65 -6.14 -10.67 8.79
N TRP A 66 -7.02 -9.71 8.48
CA TRP A 66 -7.89 -9.82 7.31
C TRP A 66 -7.07 -9.86 6.02
N PHE A 67 -6.08 -8.98 5.89
CA PHE A 67 -5.22 -8.94 4.71
C PHE A 67 -4.46 -10.25 4.50
N ASP A 68 -3.83 -10.81 5.54
CA ASP A 68 -3.11 -12.09 5.45
C ASP A 68 -4.02 -13.22 4.95
N ASN A 69 -5.25 -13.29 5.47
CA ASN A 69 -6.21 -14.32 5.07
C ASN A 69 -6.70 -14.16 3.62
N HIS A 70 -6.60 -12.96 3.05
CA HIS A 70 -7.10 -12.64 1.71
C HIS A 70 -5.97 -12.31 0.72
N GLU A 71 -4.69 -12.41 1.14
CA GLU A 71 -3.53 -12.00 0.34
C GLU A 71 -3.52 -12.65 -1.05
N HIS A 72 -3.82 -13.94 -1.08
CA HIS A 72 -3.89 -14.78 -2.28
C HIS A 72 -4.90 -14.31 -3.35
N ILE A 73 -5.85 -13.44 -2.97
CA ILE A 73 -6.87 -12.89 -3.86
C ILE A 73 -6.34 -11.66 -4.61
N PHE A 74 -5.36 -10.95 -4.04
CA PHE A 74 -4.78 -9.74 -4.62
C PHE A 74 -3.76 -10.08 -5.73
N LYS A 75 -4.25 -10.54 -6.88
CA LYS A 75 -3.40 -10.84 -8.05
C LYS A 75 -2.95 -9.58 -8.79
N LYS A 76 -3.81 -8.56 -8.82
CA LYS A 76 -3.55 -7.24 -9.40
C LYS A 76 -4.34 -6.18 -8.66
N TRP A 77 -3.73 -5.01 -8.49
CA TRP A 77 -4.46 -3.79 -8.15
C TRP A 77 -5.33 -3.46 -9.38
N SER A 78 -6.64 -3.65 -9.26
CA SER A 78 -7.57 -3.33 -10.35
C SER A 78 -7.65 -1.81 -10.52
N ASP A 79 -7.68 -1.38 -11.79
CA ASP A 79 -7.72 0.03 -12.23
C ASP A 79 -8.91 0.82 -11.65
#